data_AF-A0A7W0CYS2-F1
#
_entry.id   AF-A0A7W0CYS2-F1
#
_cell.length_a   1.000
_cell.length_b   1.000
_cell.length_c   1.000
_cell.angle_alpha   90.00
_cell.angle_beta   90.00
_cell.angle_gamma   90.00
#
_symmetry.space_group_name_H-M   'P 1'
#
loop_
_entity.id
_entity.type
_entity.pdbx_description
1 polymer ?
#
loop_
_entity_poly.entity_id
_entity_poly.type
_entity_poly.pdbx_seq_one_letter_code
_entity_poly.pdbx_strand_id
1 'polypeptide(L)'
;MLLVTGCGQASSDLAVIKTARSLAAERALVAKLDEEGKLRRAYAGGMQRAGVQQLLSGRNALSQPEGAAGQAIGAAAAVRDEAGALRAAALQLARIEAQRENH
;
A
#
# COMPACT_ATOMS: atom_id res chain seq x y z
N MET A 1 -18.87 24.88 -18.67
CA MET A 1 -18.94 24.14 -17.40
C MET A 1 -17.75 23.19 -17.34
N LEU A 2 -16.66 23.61 -16.71
CA LEU A 2 -15.46 22.82 -16.46
C LEU A 2 -15.14 22.99 -14.97
N LEU A 3 -14.70 21.93 -14.29
CA LEU A 3 -14.24 21.85 -12.87
C LEU A 3 -15.14 21.08 -11.86
N VAL A 4 -15.74 19.94 -12.22
CA VAL A 4 -16.34 19.05 -11.19
C VAL A 4 -15.70 17.65 -11.15
N THR A 5 -15.01 17.22 -12.20
CA THR A 5 -14.36 15.89 -12.26
C THR A 5 -13.04 15.78 -11.46
N GLY A 6 -12.40 16.89 -11.08
CA GLY A 6 -11.11 16.88 -10.37
C GLY A 6 -11.19 16.47 -8.90
N CYS A 7 -12.22 16.91 -8.17
CA CYS A 7 -12.34 16.64 -6.73
C CYS A 7 -12.70 15.18 -6.42
N GLY A 8 -13.51 14.54 -7.27
CA GLY A 8 -13.87 13.13 -7.10
C GLY A 8 -12.71 12.15 -7.35
N GLN A 9 -11.82 12.51 -8.28
CA GLN A 9 -10.65 11.69 -8.57
C GLN A 9 -9.57 11.81 -7.48
N ALA A 10 -9.35 13.02 -6.94
CA ALA A 10 -8.41 13.24 -5.86
C ALA A 10 -8.81 12.51 -4.56
N SER A 11 -10.10 12.49 -4.22
CA SER A 11 -10.61 11.74 -3.07
C SER A 11 -10.51 10.23 -3.26
N SER A 12 -10.74 9.73 -4.49
CA SER A 12 -10.54 8.34 -4.86
C SER A 12 -9.06 7.91 -4.72
N ASP A 13 -8.14 8.71 -5.25
CA ASP A 13 -6.70 8.42 -5.15
C ASP A 13 -6.21 8.42 -3.69
N LEU A 14 -6.68 9.34 -2.86
CA LEU A 14 -6.37 9.35 -1.44
C LEU A 14 -6.88 8.08 -0.73
N ALA A 15 -8.07 7.60 -1.06
CA ALA A 15 -8.59 6.35 -0.51
C ALA A 15 -7.74 5.13 -0.93
N VAL A 16 -7.25 5.11 -2.17
CA VAL A 16 -6.32 4.08 -2.65
C VAL A 16 -4.99 4.13 -1.88
N ILE A 17 -4.43 5.32 -1.65
CA ILE A 17 -3.19 5.49 -0.88
C ILE A 17 -3.37 5.02 0.56
N LYS A 18 -4.49 5.37 1.21
CA LYS A 18 -4.85 4.89 2.56
C LYS A 18 -4.91 3.38 2.65
N THR A 19 -5.57 2.77 1.67
CA THR A 19 -5.68 1.31 1.57
C THR A 19 -4.31 0.68 1.40
N ALA A 20 -3.47 1.21 0.51
CA ALA A 20 -2.12 0.70 0.30
C ALA A 20 -1.23 0.80 1.53
N ARG A 21 -1.31 1.91 2.30
CA ARG A 21 -0.61 2.04 3.59
C ARG A 21 -1.04 0.94 4.56
N SER A 22 -2.35 0.75 4.73
CA SER A 22 -2.89 -0.27 5.63
C SER A 22 -2.43 -1.67 5.21
N LEU A 23 -2.47 -1.99 3.92
CA LEU A 23 -1.97 -3.27 3.40
C LEU A 23 -0.48 -3.49 3.65
N ALA A 24 0.36 -2.47 3.48
CA ALA A 24 1.77 -2.57 3.80
C ALA A 24 2.00 -2.83 5.31
N ALA A 25 1.20 -2.21 6.18
CA ALA A 25 1.26 -2.44 7.62
C ALA A 25 0.77 -3.84 8.01
N GLU A 26 -0.30 -4.33 7.39
CA GLU A 26 -0.80 -5.70 7.58
C GLU A 26 0.22 -6.73 7.14
N ARG A 27 0.85 -6.55 5.96
CA ARG A 27 1.95 -7.39 5.50
C ARG A 27 3.10 -7.40 6.50
N ALA A 28 3.47 -6.25 7.07
CA ALA A 28 4.51 -6.17 8.10
C ALA A 28 4.13 -6.96 9.36
N LEU A 29 2.86 -6.88 9.78
CA LEU A 29 2.35 -7.65 10.91
C LEU A 29 2.38 -9.17 10.62
N VAL A 30 1.96 -9.59 9.42
CA VAL A 30 2.01 -11.00 9.00
C VAL A 30 3.44 -11.51 8.99
N ALA A 31 4.39 -10.76 8.42
CA ALA A 31 5.80 -11.13 8.41
C ALA A 31 6.34 -11.29 9.84
N LYS A 32 6.03 -10.34 10.73
CA LYS A 32 6.42 -10.43 12.15
C LYS A 32 5.86 -11.69 12.82
N LEU A 33 4.57 -11.98 12.61
CA LEU A 33 3.93 -13.15 13.22
C LEU A 33 4.47 -14.48 12.64
N ASP A 34 4.88 -14.50 11.38
CA ASP A 34 5.57 -15.65 10.75
C ASP A 34 6.98 -15.84 11.34
N GLU A 35 7.75 -14.75 11.48
CA GLU A 35 9.08 -14.74 12.14
C GLU A 35 9.00 -15.25 13.60
N GLU A 36 7.92 -14.90 14.32
CA GLU A 36 7.64 -15.37 15.69
C GLU A 36 7.08 -16.81 15.75
N GLY A 37 6.86 -17.47 14.61
CA GLY A 37 6.30 -18.83 14.55
C GLY A 37 4.83 -18.92 14.95
N LYS A 38 4.11 -17.78 14.99
CA LYS A 38 2.69 -17.69 15.39
C LYS A 38 1.72 -17.96 14.25
N LEU A 39 2.20 -18.03 13.02
CA LEU A 39 1.41 -18.36 11.84
C LEU A 39 1.91 -19.66 11.20
N ARG A 40 0.99 -20.38 10.56
CA ARG A 40 1.39 -21.44 9.64
C ARG A 40 2.03 -20.79 8.42
N ARG A 41 3.22 -21.23 8.02
CA ARG A 41 3.97 -20.67 6.88
C ARG A 41 3.17 -20.58 5.58
N ALA A 42 2.34 -21.59 5.30
CA ALA A 42 1.46 -21.59 4.13
C ALA A 42 0.41 -20.46 4.17
N TYR A 43 -0.14 -20.18 5.37
CA TYR A 43 -1.08 -19.09 5.59
C TYR A 43 -0.38 -17.73 5.46
N ALA A 44 0.77 -17.54 6.11
CA ALA A 44 1.56 -16.32 6.00
C ALA A 44 1.91 -16.01 4.53
N GLY A 45 2.43 -17.00 3.79
CA GLY A 45 2.74 -16.83 2.37
C GLY A 45 1.51 -16.54 1.49
N GLY A 46 0.33 -17.08 1.84
CA GLY A 46 -0.93 -16.74 1.17
C GLY A 46 -1.33 -15.28 1.37
N MET A 47 -1.27 -14.80 2.61
CA MET A 47 -1.58 -13.41 2.98
C MET A 47 -0.62 -12.42 2.31
N GLN A 48 0.67 -12.73 2.27
CA GLN A 48 1.66 -11.88 1.61
C GLN A 48 1.38 -11.73 0.10
N ARG A 49 1.13 -12.84 -0.59
CA ARG A 49 0.77 -12.80 -2.03
C ARG A 49 -0.52 -12.02 -2.29
N ALA A 50 -1.55 -12.22 -1.46
CA ALA A 50 -2.79 -11.47 -1.58
C ALA A 50 -2.55 -9.96 -1.41
N GLY A 51 -1.75 -9.57 -0.41
CA GLY A 51 -1.36 -8.18 -0.19
C GLY A 51 -0.60 -7.57 -1.37
N VAL A 52 0.32 -8.32 -2.00
CA VAL A 52 1.01 -7.88 -3.22
C VAL A 52 0.03 -7.63 -4.37
N GLN A 53 -0.89 -8.56 -4.61
CA GLN A 53 -1.90 -8.40 -5.67
C GLN A 53 -2.79 -7.19 -5.44
N GLN A 54 -3.22 -6.96 -4.19
CA GLN A 54 -4.04 -5.81 -3.84
C GLN A 54 -3.28 -4.48 -3.98
N LEU A 55 -1.99 -4.44 -3.60
CA LEU A 55 -1.14 -3.26 -3.83
C LEU A 55 -0.99 -2.95 -5.33
N LEU A 56 -0.72 -3.95 -6.16
CA LEU A 56 -0.59 -3.76 -7.61
C LEU A 56 -1.91 -3.33 -8.26
N SER A 57 -3.04 -3.89 -7.81
CA SER A 57 -4.37 -3.47 -8.24
C SER A 57 -4.64 -2.02 -7.85
N GLY A 58 -4.36 -1.64 -6.59
CA GLY A 58 -4.49 -0.27 -6.11
C GLY A 58 -3.62 0.72 -6.90
N ARG A 59 -2.35 0.38 -7.17
CA ARG A 59 -1.47 1.19 -8.03
C ARG A 59 -2.12 1.50 -9.38
N ASN A 60 -2.65 0.47 -10.03
CA ASN A 60 -3.25 0.59 -11.36
C ASN A 60 -4.60 1.34 -11.34
N ALA A 61 -5.24 1.47 -10.16
CA ALA A 61 -6.49 2.21 -9.98
C ALA A 61 -6.28 3.72 -9.71
N LEU A 62 -5.04 4.16 -9.46
CA LEU A 62 -4.72 5.59 -9.30
C LEU A 62 -4.92 6.35 -10.62
N SER A 63 -5.27 7.63 -10.53
CA SER A 63 -5.31 8.52 -11.70
C SER A 63 -3.94 8.68 -12.39
N GLN A 64 -2.85 8.54 -11.62
CA GLN A 64 -1.46 8.58 -12.10
C GLN A 64 -0.67 7.38 -11.57
N PRO A 65 -0.78 6.19 -12.20
CA PRO A 65 -0.09 4.97 -11.75
C PRO A 65 1.44 5.07 -11.78
N GLU A 66 1.99 5.88 -12.68
CA GLU A 66 3.43 6.14 -12.82
C GLU A 66 3.91 7.31 -11.93
N GLY A 67 2.98 8.02 -11.26
CA GLY A 67 3.29 9.14 -10.38
C GLY A 67 3.86 8.71 -9.02
N ALA A 68 4.22 9.67 -8.16
CA ALA A 68 4.88 9.40 -6.89
C ALA A 68 4.14 8.40 -5.99
N ALA A 69 2.80 8.50 -5.90
CA ALA A 69 1.99 7.55 -5.15
C ALA A 69 2.04 6.15 -5.76
N GLY A 70 1.87 6.03 -7.08
CA GLY A 70 1.90 4.74 -7.77
C GLY A 70 3.28 4.07 -7.71
N GLN A 71 4.36 4.83 -7.83
CA GLN A 71 5.72 4.34 -7.61
C GLN A 71 5.93 3.82 -6.19
N ALA A 72 5.44 4.53 -5.17
CA ALA A 72 5.56 4.10 -3.79
C ALA A 72 4.75 2.83 -3.48
N ILE A 73 3.53 2.71 -4.03
CA ILE A 73 2.71 1.51 -3.90
C ILE A 73 3.37 0.33 -4.62
N GLY A 74 3.92 0.55 -5.83
CA GLY A 74 4.69 -0.45 -6.56
C GLY A 74 5.95 -0.90 -5.81
N ALA A 75 6.68 0.04 -5.20
CA ALA A 75 7.83 -0.27 -4.36
C ALA A 75 7.41 -1.11 -3.14
N ALA A 76 6.33 -0.74 -2.45
CA ALA A 76 5.79 -1.53 -1.34
C ALA A 76 5.40 -2.96 -1.76
N ALA A 77 4.84 -3.13 -2.95
CA ALA A 77 4.52 -4.45 -3.51
C ALA A 77 5.77 -5.30 -3.78
N ALA A 78 6.89 -4.67 -4.15
CA ALA A 78 8.16 -5.35 -4.43
C ALA A 78 8.99 -5.65 -3.17
N VAL A 79 8.64 -5.09 -2.01
CA VAL A 79 9.32 -5.37 -0.75
C VAL A 79 9.16 -6.85 -0.38
N ARG A 80 10.28 -7.48 -0.03
CA ARG A 80 10.34 -8.85 0.49
C ARG A 80 9.51 -8.97 1.76
N ASP A 81 9.05 -10.18 2.06
CA ASP A 81 8.22 -10.47 3.24
C ASP A 81 9.02 -10.46 4.55
N GLU A 82 9.62 -9.30 4.85
CA GLU A 82 10.44 -9.00 6.02
C GLU A 82 9.76 -7.88 6.80
N ALA A 83 9.52 -8.10 8.09
CA ALA A 83 8.71 -7.18 8.88
C ALA A 83 9.26 -5.75 8.92
N GLY A 84 10.58 -5.60 9.04
CA GLY A 84 11.25 -4.30 9.08
C GLY A 84 11.11 -3.51 7.77
N ALA A 85 11.37 -4.16 6.63
CA ALA A 85 11.29 -3.54 5.32
C ALA A 85 9.84 -3.14 4.97
N LEU A 86 8.87 -4.00 5.27
CA LEU A 86 7.45 -3.71 5.05
C LEU A 86 6.97 -2.56 5.93
N ARG A 87 7.43 -2.47 7.17
CA ARG A 87 7.14 -1.34 8.06
C ARG A 87 7.70 -0.03 7.50
N ALA A 88 8.91 -0.04 6.95
CA ALA A 88 9.49 1.13 6.29
C ALA A 88 8.65 1.57 5.07
N ALA A 89 8.17 0.61 4.27
CA ALA A 89 7.28 0.89 3.14
C ALA A 89 5.94 1.51 3.59
N ALA A 90 5.34 0.98 4.66
CA ALA A 90 4.11 1.53 5.24
C ALA A 90 4.31 2.98 5.74
N LEU A 91 5.45 3.28 6.37
CA LEU A 91 5.79 4.65 6.78
C LEU A 91 5.97 5.59 5.59
N GLN A 92 6.57 5.12 4.50
CA GLN A 92 6.71 5.93 3.28
C GLN A 92 5.34 6.24 2.66
N LEU A 93 4.43 5.26 2.61
CA LEU A 93 3.06 5.48 2.16
C LEU A 93 2.30 6.44 3.08
N ALA A 94 2.52 6.38 4.40
CA ALA A 94 1.95 7.32 5.35
C ALA A 94 2.39 8.78 5.12
N ARG A 95 3.64 9.00 4.70
CA ARG A 95 4.12 10.34 4.34
C ARG A 95 3.41 10.87 3.08
N ILE A 96 3.21 10.02 2.08
CA ILE A 96 2.51 10.38 0.84
C ILE A 96 1.04 10.66 1.12
N GLU A 97 0.39 9.85 1.97
CA GLU A 97 -0.97 10.10 2.46
C GLU A 97 -1.07 11.47 3.13
N ALA A 98 -0.21 11.76 4.11
CA ALA A 98 -0.21 13.03 4.82
C ALA A 98 0.03 14.23 3.87
N GLN A 99 0.89 14.08 2.87
CA GLN A 99 1.08 15.12 1.85
C GLN A 99 -0.17 15.35 1.00
N ARG A 100 -0.99 14.33 0.76
CA ARG A 100 -2.24 14.45 -0.01
C ARG A 100 -3.42 14.95 0.83
N GLU A 101 -3.39 14.77 2.14
CA GLU A 101 -4.43 15.29 3.04
C GLU A 101 -4.31 16.78 3.31
N ASN A 102 -3.08 17.33 3.22
CA ASN A 102 -2.79 18.74 3.54
C ASN A 102 -2.82 19.67 2.31
N HIS A 103 -3.25 19.18 1.14
CA HIS A 103 -3.31 19.91 -0.14
C HIS A 103 -4.68 19.72 -0.79
#